data_AF-A0A8I0B573-F1
#
_entry.id   AF-A0A8I0B573-F1
#
_cell.length_a   1.000
_cell.length_b   1.000
_cell.length_c   1.000
_cell.angle_alpha   90.00
_cell.angle_beta   90.00
_cell.angle_gamma   90.00
#
_symmetry.space_group_name_H-M   'P 1'
#
loop_
_entity.id
_entity.type
_entity.pdbx_description
1 polymer ?
#
loop_
_entity_poly.entity_id
_entity_poly.type
_entity_poly.pdbx_seq_one_letter_code
_entity_poly.pdbx_strand_id
1 'polypeptide(L)'
;PEVHDSDGLAIHLANGEWIWRPLRNPANLTVNVFEAPGLRGFGLLQRDTLFDHYQDLEAFYHKRPSVWIEPKGDWGPGEVRLVQIPSPEEIHDNIVAYWKPATPAEAGKAFAFSYRMRWCDAQAVLPPLAAVTATRTGQGRTKGSRMFALDFAGPVLQALPADAVLDASIWVGEGGRVTDKHVTRNPETGGFRVVFEVTTDKDSPLARMLPDKQPDTEMRVILLHGITPISETWSYACKL
;
A
#
# COMPACT_ATOMS: atom_id res chain seq x y z
N PRO A 1 1.04 14.48 -12.80
CA PRO A 1 -0.40 14.22 -12.99
C PRO A 1 -0.68 12.71 -13.00
N GLU A 2 -1.86 12.32 -12.57
CA GLU A 2 -2.29 10.95 -12.28
C GLU A 2 -3.70 10.70 -12.84
N VAL A 3 -4.04 9.44 -13.11
CA VAL A 3 -5.35 9.01 -13.65
C VAL A 3 -5.74 7.71 -12.97
N HIS A 4 -6.66 7.77 -12.01
CA HIS A 4 -7.17 6.62 -11.27
C HIS A 4 -8.33 7.00 -10.34
N ASP A 5 -9.09 5.99 -9.91
CA ASP A 5 -10.22 6.11 -8.97
C ASP A 5 -9.84 5.81 -7.52
N SER A 6 -8.66 5.23 -7.33
CA SER A 6 -8.15 4.79 -6.03
C SER A 6 -6.63 4.74 -6.08
N ASP A 7 -5.99 5.21 -5.01
CA ASP A 7 -4.53 5.19 -4.82
C ASP A 7 -4.02 3.86 -4.31
N GLY A 8 -4.81 3.21 -3.44
CA GLY A 8 -4.30 2.12 -2.61
C GLY A 8 -5.39 1.29 -1.94
N LEU A 9 -5.03 0.06 -1.61
CA LEU A 9 -5.78 -0.78 -0.68
C LEU A 9 -5.29 -0.50 0.76
N ALA A 10 -6.22 -0.11 1.63
CA ALA A 10 -6.00 -0.07 3.07
C ALA A 10 -6.62 -1.31 3.74
N ILE A 11 -5.95 -1.85 4.76
CA ILE A 11 -6.41 -2.99 5.56
C ILE A 11 -6.15 -2.68 7.03
N HIS A 12 -7.13 -2.95 7.88
CA HIS A 12 -7.01 -2.89 9.33
C HIS A 12 -7.25 -4.29 9.92
N LEU A 13 -6.20 -4.88 10.47
CA LEU A 13 -6.22 -6.21 11.06
C LEU A 13 -6.65 -6.17 12.53
N ALA A 14 -7.13 -7.31 13.05
CA ALA A 14 -7.60 -7.41 14.43
C ALA A 14 -6.50 -7.22 15.50
N ASN A 15 -5.23 -7.43 15.12
CA ASN A 15 -4.06 -7.15 15.96
C ASN A 15 -3.71 -5.64 16.04
N GLY A 16 -4.46 -4.78 15.34
CA GLY A 16 -4.24 -3.33 15.29
C GLY A 16 -3.28 -2.87 14.18
N GLU A 17 -2.70 -3.80 13.41
CA GLU A 17 -1.88 -3.43 12.26
C GLU A 17 -2.73 -2.81 11.16
N TRP A 18 -2.26 -1.66 10.67
CA TRP A 18 -2.75 -1.04 9.45
C TRP A 18 -1.76 -1.31 8.32
N ILE A 19 -2.26 -1.72 7.17
CA ILE A 19 -1.48 -1.97 5.97
C ILE A 19 -1.98 -1.04 4.87
N TRP A 20 -1.05 -0.38 4.20
CA TRP A 20 -1.30 0.40 3.00
C TRP A 20 -0.55 -0.21 1.82
N ARG A 21 -1.31 -0.65 0.80
CA ARG A 21 -0.80 -1.22 -0.44
C ARG A 21 -1.13 -0.27 -1.59
N PRO A 22 -0.20 0.60 -2.02
CA PRO A 22 -0.39 1.40 -3.22
C PRO A 22 -0.69 0.51 -4.43
N LEU A 23 -1.66 0.93 -5.23
CA LEU A 23 -2.09 0.24 -6.44
C LEU A 23 -1.08 0.47 -7.57
N ARG A 24 -1.10 -0.45 -8.52
CA ARG A 24 -0.31 -0.40 -9.73
C ARG A 24 -1.15 -0.91 -10.90
N ASN A 25 -0.74 -0.51 -12.10
CA ASN A 25 -1.14 -1.16 -13.33
C ASN A 25 0.01 -2.10 -13.77
N PRO A 26 0.03 -3.38 -13.33
CA PRO A 26 1.11 -4.29 -13.64
C PRO A 26 1.07 -4.75 -15.10
N ALA A 27 2.20 -5.22 -15.63
CA ALA A 27 2.25 -5.81 -16.98
C ALA A 27 1.61 -7.20 -17.08
N ASN A 28 1.42 -7.89 -15.94
CA ASN A 28 0.78 -9.20 -15.85
C ASN A 28 -0.26 -9.20 -14.73
N LEU A 29 -1.30 -10.04 -14.85
CA LEU A 29 -2.28 -10.26 -13.79
C LEU A 29 -1.56 -10.57 -12.47
N THR A 30 -1.82 -9.75 -11.46
CA THR A 30 -1.22 -9.89 -10.14
C THR A 30 -2.31 -10.09 -9.11
N VAL A 31 -2.16 -11.11 -8.26
CA VAL A 31 -3.02 -11.35 -7.12
C VAL A 31 -2.15 -11.27 -5.86
N ASN A 32 -2.35 -10.22 -5.06
CA ASN A 32 -1.72 -10.11 -3.74
C ASN A 32 -2.69 -10.64 -2.68
N VAL A 33 -2.13 -11.35 -1.71
CA VAL A 33 -2.88 -11.99 -0.62
C VAL A 33 -2.37 -11.44 0.70
N PHE A 34 -3.28 -10.94 1.51
CA PHE A 34 -3.01 -10.44 2.86
C PHE A 34 -3.72 -11.34 3.85
N GLU A 35 -2.96 -12.22 4.49
CA GLU A 35 -3.47 -13.09 5.55
C GLU A 35 -4.03 -12.25 6.70
N ALA A 36 -5.22 -12.62 7.15
CA ALA A 36 -5.97 -11.88 8.13
C ALA A 36 -6.68 -12.88 9.06
N PRO A 37 -6.00 -13.34 10.12
CA PRO A 37 -6.61 -14.16 11.15
C PRO A 37 -7.83 -13.50 11.82
N GLY A 38 -7.90 -12.17 11.77
CA GLY A 38 -9.09 -11.39 12.08
C GLY A 38 -9.02 -10.02 11.38
N LEU A 39 -10.17 -9.53 10.93
CA LEU A 39 -10.28 -8.33 10.10
C LEU A 39 -11.17 -7.28 10.78
N ARG A 40 -10.70 -6.04 10.85
CA ARG A 40 -11.48 -4.88 11.33
C ARG A 40 -12.01 -4.03 10.19
N GLY A 41 -11.35 -4.06 9.04
CA GLY A 41 -11.86 -3.49 7.80
C GLY A 41 -10.82 -3.46 6.71
N PHE A 42 -11.28 -3.18 5.49
CA PHE A 42 -10.41 -3.00 4.32
C PHE A 42 -11.15 -2.16 3.28
N GLY A 43 -10.42 -1.52 2.37
CA GLY A 43 -11.05 -0.66 1.37
C GLY A 43 -10.08 -0.10 0.35
N LEU A 44 -10.61 0.28 -0.81
CA LEU A 44 -9.88 1.06 -1.80
C LEU A 44 -10.05 2.53 -1.46
N LEU A 45 -8.93 3.20 -1.21
CA LEU A 45 -8.93 4.61 -0.80
C LEU A 45 -8.31 5.48 -1.89
N GLN A 46 -8.95 6.63 -2.10
CA GLN A 46 -8.42 7.79 -2.81
C GLN A 46 -7.95 8.79 -1.74
N ARG A 47 -6.67 8.75 -1.42
CA ARG A 47 -6.03 9.62 -0.42
C ARG A 47 -5.66 10.97 -1.01
N ASP A 48 -5.34 11.02 -2.30
CA ASP A 48 -5.05 12.26 -3.00
C ASP A 48 -6.33 12.84 -3.64
N THR A 49 -6.68 14.04 -3.21
CA THR A 49 -7.89 14.74 -3.69
C THR A 49 -7.55 16.14 -4.21
N LEU A 50 -6.26 16.41 -4.48
CA LEU A 50 -5.82 17.69 -5.02
C LEU A 50 -6.01 17.71 -6.54
N PHE A 51 -6.83 18.63 -7.04
CA PHE A 51 -7.07 18.80 -8.49
C PHE A 51 -5.76 18.90 -9.29
N ASP A 52 -4.75 19.58 -8.75
CA ASP A 52 -3.48 19.81 -9.42
C ASP A 52 -2.77 18.51 -9.84
N HIS A 53 -2.99 17.43 -9.10
CA HIS A 53 -2.39 16.14 -9.38
C HIS A 53 -3.13 15.34 -10.46
N TYR A 54 -4.32 15.75 -10.88
CA TYR A 54 -5.10 15.06 -11.92
C TYR A 54 -5.27 15.88 -13.18
N GLN A 55 -5.49 17.20 -13.05
CA GLN A 55 -5.68 18.15 -14.17
C GLN A 55 -6.84 17.81 -15.13
N ASP A 56 -7.74 16.90 -14.73
CA ASP A 56 -8.87 16.45 -15.54
C ASP A 56 -10.16 17.21 -15.18
N LEU A 57 -10.70 17.92 -16.17
CA LEU A 57 -11.89 18.77 -16.04
C LEU A 57 -13.21 18.05 -16.38
N GLU A 58 -13.16 16.77 -16.75
CA GLU A 58 -14.32 15.99 -17.21
C GLU A 58 -14.59 14.81 -16.27
N ALA A 59 -13.58 14.00 -15.99
CA ALA A 59 -13.67 12.78 -15.20
C ALA A 59 -13.57 13.02 -13.68
N PHE A 60 -13.06 14.20 -13.27
CA PHE A 60 -12.97 14.67 -11.88
C PHE A 60 -12.43 13.64 -10.87
N TYR A 61 -11.35 12.92 -11.23
CA TYR A 61 -10.76 11.84 -10.40
C TYR A 61 -10.49 12.25 -8.94
N HIS A 62 -9.99 13.46 -8.70
CA HIS A 62 -9.76 14.04 -7.37
C HIS A 62 -11.02 14.15 -6.47
N LYS A 63 -12.23 13.97 -7.02
CA LYS A 63 -13.51 13.99 -6.28
C LYS A 63 -14.10 12.60 -6.09
N ARG A 64 -13.47 11.55 -6.65
CA ARG A 64 -14.01 10.19 -6.56
C ARG A 64 -13.89 9.67 -5.12
N PRO A 65 -14.92 8.96 -4.62
CA PRO A 65 -14.97 8.54 -3.23
C PRO A 65 -14.02 7.38 -2.96
N SER A 66 -13.54 7.30 -1.72
CA SER A 66 -13.02 6.06 -1.16
C SER A 66 -14.16 5.13 -0.77
N VAL A 67 -13.92 3.81 -0.77
CA VAL A 67 -14.85 2.81 -0.24
C VAL A 67 -14.19 1.98 0.86
N TRP A 68 -14.84 1.90 2.02
CA TRP A 68 -14.37 1.13 3.18
C TRP A 68 -15.40 0.09 3.61
N ILE A 69 -14.97 -1.17 3.70
CA ILE A 69 -15.74 -2.30 4.22
C ILE A 69 -15.36 -2.52 5.68
N GLU A 70 -16.37 -2.48 6.54
CA GLU A 70 -16.26 -2.73 7.96
C GLU A 70 -17.11 -3.96 8.32
N PRO A 71 -16.48 -5.12 8.58
CA PRO A 71 -17.18 -6.30 9.08
C PRO A 71 -18.01 -5.99 10.33
N LYS A 72 -19.23 -6.49 10.37
CA LYS A 72 -20.06 -6.51 11.58
C LYS A 72 -19.99 -7.92 12.17
N GLY A 73 -19.42 -8.00 13.36
CA GLY A 73 -19.09 -9.28 13.98
C GLY A 73 -17.74 -9.81 13.52
N ASP A 74 -17.48 -11.07 13.82
CA ASP A 74 -16.24 -11.75 13.48
C ASP A 74 -16.46 -12.62 12.23
N TRP A 75 -15.69 -12.34 11.17
CA TRP A 75 -15.71 -13.13 9.93
C TRP A 75 -14.80 -14.37 10.02
N GLY A 76 -14.08 -14.53 11.14
CA GLY A 76 -13.10 -15.57 11.34
C GLY A 76 -11.83 -15.36 10.53
N PRO A 77 -10.94 -16.36 10.50
CA PRO A 77 -9.71 -16.29 9.72
C PRO A 77 -9.99 -16.34 8.22
N GLY A 78 -9.17 -15.62 7.47
CA GLY A 78 -9.20 -15.58 6.02
C GLY A 78 -8.14 -14.65 5.50
N GLU A 79 -8.39 -14.10 4.32
CA GLU A 79 -7.44 -13.25 3.62
C GLU A 79 -8.17 -12.15 2.85
N VAL A 80 -7.56 -10.96 2.80
CA VAL A 80 -7.96 -9.91 1.85
C VAL A 80 -7.14 -10.13 0.58
N ARG A 81 -7.82 -10.24 -0.56
CA ARG A 81 -7.18 -10.36 -1.87
C ARG A 81 -7.28 -9.06 -2.63
N LEU A 82 -6.17 -8.68 -3.26
CA LEU A 82 -6.08 -7.60 -4.22
C LEU A 82 -5.73 -8.18 -5.59
N VAL A 83 -6.61 -8.02 -6.56
CA VAL A 83 -6.39 -8.39 -7.96
C VAL A 83 -6.11 -7.12 -8.76
N GLN A 84 -4.99 -7.09 -9.47
CA GLN A 84 -4.57 -6.00 -10.32
C GLN A 84 -4.41 -6.55 -11.74
N ILE A 85 -5.29 -6.12 -12.62
CA ILE A 85 -5.41 -6.58 -14.00
C ILE A 85 -4.64 -5.57 -14.89
N PRO A 86 -3.79 -6.04 -15.82
CA PRO A 86 -3.17 -5.14 -16.80
C PRO A 86 -4.26 -4.47 -17.64
N SER A 87 -4.27 -3.14 -17.70
CA SER A 87 -5.17 -2.40 -18.58
C SER A 87 -4.42 -1.31 -19.34
N PRO A 88 -4.54 -1.21 -20.67
CA PRO A 88 -3.95 -0.10 -21.42
C PRO A 88 -4.76 1.19 -21.31
N GLU A 89 -6.03 1.11 -20.88
CA GLU A 89 -7.01 2.21 -20.94
C GLU A 89 -7.73 2.38 -19.58
N GLU A 90 -8.12 3.61 -19.25
CA GLU A 90 -8.75 3.96 -17.96
C GLU A 90 -10.23 3.57 -17.87
N ILE A 91 -10.91 3.43 -19.01
CA ILE A 91 -12.34 3.07 -19.09
C ILE A 91 -12.66 1.66 -18.58
N HIS A 92 -11.64 0.85 -18.29
CA HIS A 92 -11.77 -0.52 -17.82
C HIS A 92 -11.29 -0.62 -16.38
N ASP A 93 -12.22 -0.90 -15.47
CA ASP A 93 -11.88 -1.22 -14.08
C ASP A 93 -10.89 -2.39 -14.04
N ASN A 94 -9.74 -2.15 -13.43
CA ASN A 94 -8.65 -3.11 -13.41
C ASN A 94 -8.21 -3.51 -11.99
N ILE A 95 -8.93 -3.04 -10.97
CA ILE A 95 -8.64 -3.29 -9.55
C ILE A 95 -9.83 -3.99 -8.88
N VAL A 96 -9.57 -5.09 -8.17
CA VAL A 96 -10.57 -5.77 -7.35
C VAL A 96 -10.00 -6.04 -5.96
N ALA A 97 -10.72 -5.66 -4.90
CA ALA A 97 -10.39 -6.01 -3.52
C ALA A 97 -11.55 -6.75 -2.85
N TYR A 98 -11.28 -7.90 -2.24
CA TYR A 98 -12.32 -8.70 -1.59
C TYR A 98 -11.78 -9.56 -0.44
N TRP A 99 -12.70 -9.97 0.44
CA TRP A 99 -12.43 -10.95 1.50
C TRP A 99 -12.64 -12.37 0.98
N LYS A 100 -11.75 -13.28 1.36
CA LYS A 100 -11.89 -14.72 1.18
C LYS A 100 -11.72 -15.43 2.54
N PRO A 101 -12.74 -16.14 3.04
CA PRO A 101 -12.60 -16.96 4.25
C PRO A 101 -11.55 -18.06 4.09
N ALA A 102 -10.86 -18.43 5.18
CA ALA A 102 -9.90 -19.52 5.18
C ALA A 102 -10.58 -20.88 4.95
N THR A 103 -11.80 -21.05 5.47
CA THR A 103 -12.59 -22.27 5.26
C THR A 103 -13.21 -22.27 3.87
N PRO A 104 -12.98 -23.31 3.04
CA PRO A 104 -13.64 -23.44 1.75
C PRO A 104 -15.17 -23.53 1.87
N ALA A 105 -15.87 -23.07 0.84
CA ALA A 105 -17.30 -23.30 0.75
C ALA A 105 -17.60 -24.79 0.56
N GLU A 106 -18.54 -25.32 1.34
CA GLU A 106 -19.05 -26.69 1.19
C GLU A 106 -20.53 -26.63 0.78
N ALA A 107 -20.93 -27.53 -0.13
CA ALA A 107 -22.30 -27.60 -0.60
C ALA A 107 -23.29 -27.79 0.57
N GLY A 108 -24.32 -26.94 0.62
CA GLY A 108 -25.33 -26.96 1.69
C GLY A 108 -24.93 -26.26 3.00
N LYS A 109 -23.67 -25.81 3.14
CA LYS A 109 -23.26 -24.95 4.27
C LYS A 109 -23.35 -23.48 3.88
N ALA A 110 -23.86 -22.66 4.80
CA ALA A 110 -23.98 -21.22 4.61
C ALA A 110 -22.80 -20.47 5.24
N PHE A 111 -22.33 -19.42 4.57
CA PHE A 111 -21.60 -18.34 5.22
C PHE A 111 -22.55 -17.20 5.56
N ALA A 112 -22.34 -16.57 6.71
CA ALA A 112 -23.07 -15.38 7.11
C ALA A 112 -22.08 -14.22 7.23
N PHE A 113 -22.22 -13.23 6.35
CA PHE A 113 -21.45 -11.98 6.41
C PHE A 113 -22.39 -10.82 6.64
N SER A 114 -22.12 -10.05 7.69
CA SER A 114 -22.71 -8.73 7.89
C SER A 114 -21.60 -7.70 7.82
N TYR A 115 -21.84 -6.55 7.18
CA TYR A 115 -20.88 -5.46 7.09
C TYR A 115 -21.57 -4.11 6.92
N ARG A 116 -20.76 -3.05 7.03
CA ARG A 116 -21.07 -1.71 6.57
C ARG A 116 -20.12 -1.38 5.42
N MET A 117 -20.66 -0.90 4.31
CA MET A 117 -19.90 -0.27 3.23
C MET A 117 -20.04 1.24 3.39
N ARG A 118 -18.91 1.94 3.50
CA ARG A 118 -18.87 3.40 3.64
C ARG A 118 -18.23 3.99 2.39
N TRP A 119 -18.97 4.84 1.67
CA TRP A 119 -18.43 5.71 0.64
C TRP A 119 -18.08 7.04 1.29
N CYS A 120 -16.82 7.45 1.27
CA CYS A 120 -16.34 8.57 2.08
C CYS A 120 -15.07 9.20 1.53
N ASP A 121 -14.69 10.34 2.09
CA ASP A 121 -13.32 10.84 1.99
C ASP A 121 -12.37 9.90 2.75
N ALA A 122 -11.18 9.64 2.22
CA ALA A 122 -10.19 8.76 2.86
C ALA A 122 -9.86 9.19 4.30
N GLN A 123 -9.86 10.49 4.60
CA GLN A 123 -9.59 11.03 5.95
C GLN A 123 -10.52 10.45 7.02
N ALA A 124 -11.74 10.04 6.67
CA ALA A 124 -12.69 9.45 7.61
C ALA A 124 -12.31 8.03 8.07
N VAL A 125 -11.35 7.39 7.40
CA VAL A 125 -10.97 5.98 7.62
C VAL A 125 -9.44 5.77 7.65
N LEU A 126 -8.66 6.85 7.84
CA LEU A 126 -7.22 6.75 8.03
C LEU A 126 -6.87 6.09 9.38
N PRO A 127 -5.70 5.44 9.49
CA PRO A 127 -5.21 4.97 10.78
C PRO A 127 -5.03 6.12 11.77
N PRO A 128 -5.11 5.85 13.09
CA PRO A 128 -4.72 6.82 14.12
C PRO A 128 -3.20 7.07 14.19
N LEU A 129 -2.43 6.41 13.31
CA LEU A 129 -0.97 6.49 13.17
C LEU A 129 -0.60 7.45 12.03
N ALA A 130 0.69 7.60 11.74
CA ALA A 130 1.12 8.21 10.48
C ALA A 130 0.69 7.34 9.30
N ALA A 131 0.08 7.96 8.29
CA ALA A 131 -0.34 7.34 7.05
C ALA A 131 0.56 7.78 5.90
N VAL A 132 0.76 6.90 4.92
CA VAL A 132 1.45 7.22 3.67
C VAL A 132 0.56 8.13 2.84
N THR A 133 1.04 9.33 2.52
CA THR A 133 0.32 10.28 1.67
C THR A 133 0.80 10.26 0.23
N ALA A 134 2.02 9.79 -0.03
CA ALA A 134 2.52 9.62 -1.38
C ALA A 134 3.57 8.51 -1.47
N THR A 135 3.56 7.77 -2.58
CA THR A 135 4.60 6.81 -2.96
C THR A 135 5.17 7.22 -4.30
N ARG A 136 6.43 7.62 -4.34
CA ARG A 136 7.14 7.94 -5.59
C ARG A 136 8.24 6.92 -5.82
N THR A 137 8.40 6.52 -7.07
CA THR A 137 9.44 5.56 -7.46
C THR A 137 10.09 5.96 -8.77
N GLY A 138 11.37 5.66 -8.91
CA GLY A 138 12.14 5.98 -10.11
C GLY A 138 13.40 5.13 -10.22
N GLN A 139 14.21 5.42 -11.23
CA GLN A 139 15.53 4.80 -11.35
C GLN A 139 16.38 5.20 -10.14
N GLY A 140 17.08 4.24 -9.54
CA GLY A 140 18.05 4.53 -8.50
C GLY A 140 19.39 4.97 -9.08
N ARG A 141 20.32 5.36 -8.20
CA ARG A 141 21.65 5.87 -8.56
C ARG A 141 22.53 4.80 -9.19
N THR A 142 22.40 3.56 -8.73
CA THR A 142 23.15 2.42 -9.28
C THR A 142 22.38 1.78 -10.43
N LYS A 143 23.08 1.35 -11.48
CA LYS A 143 22.46 0.66 -12.61
C LYS A 143 21.68 -0.57 -12.12
N GLY A 144 20.38 -0.61 -12.42
CA GLY A 144 19.50 -1.72 -12.03
C GLY A 144 18.99 -1.65 -10.59
N SER A 145 19.23 -0.54 -9.88
CA SER A 145 18.57 -0.22 -8.62
C SER A 145 17.30 0.60 -8.85
N ARG A 146 16.39 0.57 -7.87
CA ARG A 146 15.17 1.37 -7.88
C ARG A 146 15.08 2.21 -6.63
N MET A 147 14.82 3.50 -6.79
CA MET A 147 14.62 4.42 -5.68
C MET A 147 13.14 4.52 -5.33
N PHE A 148 12.86 4.66 -4.05
CA PHE A 148 11.55 4.94 -3.48
C PHE A 148 11.64 6.17 -2.58
N ALA A 149 10.62 7.03 -2.66
CA ALA A 149 10.40 8.13 -1.74
C ALA A 149 8.96 8.06 -1.23
N LEU A 150 8.81 7.82 0.07
CA LEU A 150 7.54 7.67 0.76
C LEU A 150 7.31 8.88 1.65
N ASP A 151 6.21 9.58 1.47
CA ASP A 151 5.79 10.63 2.41
C ASP A 151 4.79 10.06 3.41
N PHE A 152 5.06 10.29 4.69
CA PHE A 152 4.18 9.97 5.80
C PHE A 152 3.68 11.25 6.45
N ALA A 153 2.38 11.32 6.74
CA ALA A 153 1.76 12.41 7.48
C ALA A 153 0.72 11.86 8.46
N GLY A 154 0.41 12.64 9.50
CA GLY A 154 -0.64 12.30 10.44
C GLY A 154 -0.47 13.03 11.77
N PRO A 155 -1.53 13.09 12.60
CA PRO A 155 -1.50 13.85 13.86
C PRO A 155 -0.36 13.44 14.80
N VAL A 156 0.00 12.15 14.81
CA VAL A 156 1.11 11.63 15.64
C VAL A 156 2.46 12.27 15.30
N LEU A 157 2.69 12.64 14.03
CA LEU A 157 3.95 13.28 13.61
C LEU A 157 3.99 14.78 13.94
N GLN A 158 2.83 15.42 13.99
CA GLN A 158 2.70 16.82 14.35
C GLN A 158 2.92 17.04 15.86
N ALA A 159 2.62 16.03 16.67
CA ALA A 159 2.85 16.05 18.12
C ALA A 159 4.32 15.82 18.52
N LEU A 160 5.18 15.42 17.57
CA LEU A 160 6.59 15.20 17.84
C LEU A 160 7.34 16.53 18.01
N PRO A 161 8.38 16.58 18.88
CA PRO A 161 9.31 17.69 18.94
C PRO A 161 9.90 18.05 17.56
N ALA A 162 10.27 19.31 17.38
CA ALA A 162 10.84 19.80 16.12
C ALA A 162 12.14 19.06 15.75
N ASP A 163 12.93 18.70 16.76
CA ASP A 163 14.20 17.96 16.67
C ASP A 163 14.02 16.43 16.77
N ALA A 164 12.79 15.92 16.73
CA ALA A 164 12.53 14.49 16.76
C ALA A 164 13.23 13.78 15.59
N VAL A 165 14.07 12.81 15.94
CA VAL A 165 14.74 11.93 14.98
C VAL A 165 13.94 10.63 14.87
N LEU A 166 13.55 10.32 13.64
CA LEU A 166 12.85 9.09 13.30
C LEU A 166 13.74 8.18 12.47
N ASP A 167 13.45 6.89 12.51
CA ASP A 167 14.04 5.90 11.61
C ASP A 167 12.93 5.16 10.85
N ALA A 168 13.30 4.37 9.84
CA ALA A 168 12.41 3.50 9.11
C ALA A 168 12.91 2.06 9.19
N SER A 169 12.03 1.15 9.60
CA SER A 169 12.22 -0.29 9.41
C SER A 169 11.81 -0.63 7.99
N ILE A 170 12.76 -1.16 7.21
CA ILE A 170 12.54 -1.55 5.82
C ILE A 170 12.87 -3.03 5.71
N TRP A 171 11.85 -3.82 5.37
CA TRP A 171 12.00 -5.21 4.99
C TRP A 171 11.91 -5.31 3.47
N VAL A 172 12.76 -6.16 2.88
CA VAL A 172 12.74 -6.49 1.46
C VAL A 172 12.80 -8.01 1.35
N GLY A 173 12.05 -8.56 0.39
CA GLY A 173 12.05 -9.98 0.08
C GLY A 173 13.41 -10.51 -0.38
N GLU A 174 13.48 -11.83 -0.51
CA GLU A 174 14.71 -12.55 -0.83
C GLU A 174 15.42 -12.01 -2.08
N GLY A 175 16.75 -11.91 -2.01
CA GLY A 175 17.59 -11.38 -3.09
C GLY A 175 17.57 -9.86 -3.24
N GLY A 176 16.75 -9.14 -2.46
CA GLY A 176 16.74 -7.69 -2.38
C GLY A 176 17.62 -7.15 -1.26
N ARG A 177 18.26 -6.01 -1.49
CA ARG A 177 19.05 -5.27 -0.50
C ARG A 177 18.66 -3.80 -0.51
N VAL A 178 18.45 -3.25 0.68
CA VAL A 178 18.22 -1.81 0.89
C VAL A 178 19.57 -1.09 0.93
N THR A 179 19.68 -0.01 0.17
CA THR A 179 20.80 0.94 0.20
C THR A 179 20.27 2.36 0.34
N ASP A 180 21.14 3.30 0.71
CA ASP A 180 20.83 4.75 0.74
C ASP A 180 19.53 5.13 1.47
N LYS A 181 19.30 4.54 2.66
CA LYS A 181 18.16 4.86 3.52
C LYS A 181 18.32 6.22 4.19
N HIS A 182 17.34 7.10 3.99
CA HIS A 182 17.25 8.41 4.63
C HIS A 182 15.84 8.66 5.14
N VAL A 183 15.73 9.21 6.36
CA VAL A 183 14.46 9.67 6.94
C VAL A 183 14.62 11.14 7.26
N THR A 184 13.79 11.98 6.66
CA THR A 184 13.92 13.44 6.76
C THR A 184 12.57 14.06 7.04
N ARG A 185 12.51 15.01 7.99
CA ARG A 185 11.30 15.81 8.19
C ARG A 185 10.98 16.59 6.92
N ASN A 186 9.72 16.58 6.50
CA ASN A 186 9.24 17.32 5.34
C ASN A 186 8.46 18.55 5.82
N PRO A 187 9.05 19.77 5.80
CA PRO A 187 8.39 20.97 6.31
C PRO A 187 7.17 21.38 5.49
N GLU A 188 7.13 21.04 4.19
CA GLU A 188 6.03 21.39 3.30
C GLU A 188 4.75 20.63 3.61
N THR A 189 4.87 19.39 4.12
CA THR A 189 3.71 18.54 4.47
C THR A 189 3.49 18.44 5.98
N GLY A 190 4.43 18.96 6.79
CA GLY A 190 4.47 18.75 8.24
C GLY A 190 4.75 17.29 8.65
N GLY A 191 5.12 16.43 7.70
CA GLY A 191 5.33 15.00 7.88
C GLY A 191 6.81 14.59 7.83
N PHE A 192 7.06 13.34 7.47
CA PHE A 192 8.40 12.80 7.23
C PHE A 192 8.45 12.07 5.90
N ARG A 193 9.60 12.17 5.23
CA ARG A 193 9.91 11.44 4.01
C ARG A 193 10.93 10.36 4.30
N VAL A 194 10.64 9.14 3.88
CA VAL A 194 11.59 8.02 3.83
C VAL A 194 12.04 7.86 2.38
N VAL A 195 13.33 7.98 2.12
CA VAL A 195 13.95 7.67 0.83
C VAL A 195 14.84 6.44 1.00
N PHE A 196 14.78 5.51 0.07
CA PHE A 196 15.67 4.35 0.05
C PHE A 196 15.82 3.82 -1.38
N GLU A 197 16.91 3.12 -1.63
CA GLU A 197 17.12 2.36 -2.85
C GLU A 197 17.03 0.87 -2.57
N VAL A 198 16.54 0.12 -3.55
CA VAL A 198 16.56 -1.34 -3.53
C VAL A 198 17.35 -1.84 -4.74
N THR A 199 18.31 -2.70 -4.46
CA THR A 199 19.07 -3.47 -5.46
C THR A 199 18.68 -4.94 -5.37
N THR A 200 18.70 -5.66 -6.48
CA THR A 200 18.57 -7.12 -6.49
C THR A 200 19.86 -7.79 -6.92
N ASP A 201 20.13 -8.97 -6.37
CA ASP A 201 21.24 -9.82 -6.81
C ASP A 201 20.91 -10.42 -8.20
N LYS A 202 21.23 -9.67 -9.27
CA LYS A 202 20.92 -10.04 -10.67
C LYS A 202 21.72 -11.24 -11.21
N ASP A 203 22.59 -11.83 -10.39
CA ASP A 203 23.53 -12.89 -10.79
C ASP A 203 23.06 -14.32 -10.50
N SER A 204 21.80 -14.50 -10.08
CA SER A 204 21.23 -15.85 -10.01
C SER A 204 21.16 -16.47 -11.43
N PRO A 205 21.61 -17.72 -11.65
CA PRO A 205 21.52 -18.37 -12.96
C PRO A 205 20.09 -18.41 -13.51
N LEU A 206 19.09 -18.54 -12.63
CA LEU A 206 17.67 -18.47 -12.97
C LEU A 206 17.24 -17.07 -13.47
N ALA A 207 17.77 -16.00 -12.87
CA ALA A 207 17.53 -14.62 -13.29
C ALA A 207 18.00 -14.37 -14.72
N ARG A 208 19.14 -14.96 -15.11
CA ARG A 208 19.71 -14.82 -16.45
C ARG A 208 18.98 -15.65 -17.51
N MET A 209 18.39 -16.78 -17.13
CA MET A 209 17.69 -17.67 -18.06
C MET A 209 16.22 -17.31 -18.28
N LEU A 210 15.55 -16.68 -17.31
CA LEU A 210 14.12 -16.36 -17.37
C LEU A 210 13.82 -14.98 -16.76
N PRO A 211 14.31 -13.88 -17.36
CA PRO A 211 14.11 -12.52 -16.83
C PRO A 211 12.63 -12.15 -16.65
N ASP A 212 11.76 -12.62 -17.54
CA ASP A 212 10.32 -12.31 -17.48
C ASP A 212 9.56 -13.11 -16.39
N LYS A 213 10.16 -14.17 -15.84
CA LYS A 213 9.54 -15.02 -14.82
C LYS A 213 10.02 -14.74 -13.40
N GLN A 214 10.80 -13.68 -13.18
CA GLN A 214 11.12 -13.29 -11.81
C GLN A 214 9.87 -12.87 -11.04
N PRO A 215 9.69 -13.36 -9.80
CA PRO A 215 8.62 -12.88 -8.93
C PRO A 215 8.86 -11.40 -8.60
N ASP A 216 7.79 -10.70 -8.27
CA ASP A 216 7.90 -9.34 -7.74
C ASP A 216 8.72 -9.35 -6.44
N THR A 217 9.59 -8.36 -6.27
CA THR A 217 10.25 -8.11 -4.98
C THR A 217 9.27 -7.41 -4.07
N GLU A 218 8.91 -8.06 -2.96
CA GLU A 218 8.08 -7.48 -1.93
C GLU A 218 8.90 -6.62 -0.96
N MET A 219 8.29 -5.55 -0.46
CA MET A 219 8.90 -4.59 0.43
C MET A 219 7.86 -4.13 1.46
N ARG A 220 8.32 -3.91 2.69
CA ARG A 220 7.51 -3.33 3.76
C ARG A 220 8.27 -2.21 4.45
N VAL A 221 7.62 -1.08 4.69
CA VAL A 221 8.21 0.07 5.38
C VAL A 221 7.30 0.52 6.52
N ILE A 222 7.89 0.72 7.69
CA ILE A 222 7.24 1.25 8.88
C ILE A 222 8.13 2.37 9.44
N LEU A 223 7.54 3.53 9.74
CA LEU A 223 8.21 4.63 10.41
C LEU A 223 8.27 4.36 11.92
N LEU A 224 9.44 4.58 12.51
CA LEU A 224 9.75 4.30 13.90
C LEU A 224 10.14 5.58 14.64
N HIS A 225 9.67 5.70 15.89
CA HIS A 225 10.24 6.59 16.89
C HIS A 225 10.96 5.74 17.94
N GLY A 226 12.30 5.75 17.92
CA GLY A 226 13.09 4.74 18.62
C GLY A 226 12.79 3.34 18.06
N ILE A 227 12.28 2.45 18.91
CA ILE A 227 11.85 1.09 18.50
C ILE A 227 10.34 0.97 18.27
N THR A 228 9.58 2.05 18.50
CA THR A 228 8.11 2.01 18.46
C THR A 228 7.61 2.33 17.05
N PRO A 229 6.81 1.45 16.43
CA PRO A 229 6.06 1.76 15.21
C PRO A 229 5.09 2.92 15.42
N ILE A 230 5.17 3.93 14.57
CA ILE A 230 4.30 5.11 14.62
C ILE A 230 3.56 5.38 13.31
N SER A 231 3.73 4.51 12.30
CA SER A 231 2.96 4.56 11.05
C SER A 231 2.22 3.25 10.81
N GLU A 232 1.29 3.28 9.86
CA GLU A 232 0.87 2.06 9.16
C GLU A 232 2.07 1.41 8.43
N THR A 233 1.90 0.14 8.06
CA THR A 233 2.84 -0.60 7.23
C THR A 233 2.59 -0.29 5.76
N TRP A 234 3.49 0.44 5.11
CA TRP A 234 3.54 0.50 3.66
C TRP A 234 3.96 -0.86 3.12
N SER A 235 3.19 -1.45 2.22
CA SER A 235 3.45 -2.74 1.59
C SER A 235 3.48 -2.57 0.08
N TYR A 236 4.56 -2.99 -0.58
CA TYR A 236 4.72 -2.81 -2.01
C TYR A 236 5.39 -4.01 -2.66
N ALA A 237 5.04 -4.29 -3.90
CA ALA A 237 5.66 -5.35 -4.70
C ALA A 237 5.85 -4.87 -6.13
N CYS A 238 7.04 -5.06 -6.67
CA CYS A 238 7.36 -4.81 -8.07
C CYS A 238 8.57 -5.59 -8.57
N LYS A 239 8.67 -5.74 -9.89
CA LYS A 239 9.89 -6.16 -10.57
C LYS A 239 10.98 -5.07 -10.51
N LEU A 240 12.24 -5.49 -10.35
CA LEU A 240 13.45 -4.67 -10.18
C LEU A 240 14.55 -5.02 -11.21
#